data_AF-A0A6I2G874-F1
#
_entry.id   AF-A0A6I2G874-F1
#
_cell.length_a   1.000
_cell.length_b   1.000
_cell.length_c   1.000
_cell.angle_alpha   90.00
_cell.angle_beta   90.00
_cell.angle_gamma   90.00
#
_symmetry.space_group_name_H-M   'P 1'
#
loop_
_entity.id
_entity.type
_entity.pdbx_description
1 polymer ?
#
loop_
_entity_poly.entity_id
_entity_poly.type
_entity_poly.pdbx_seq_one_letter_code
_entity_poly.pdbx_strand_id
1 'polypeptide(L)'
;MSTVILKGRLAGIDPAAETWLAATSLASDRDAALRLSRAVDPARYGIGKRDRLDLSRLDQEMSERVVRLLIAGQVPTPAALGAAEICQPTMAIDATCTLHRAESKQLQRLVRADADTLGDELACMIGEHWAAHDIGPTWQEVWHSEACIQWWDHACGELPEFRIGANPTFVMLERLGWIASNRSSRSLCTGRRFHTRFFRDHVSGASPATIGYLLARQVGIHRRLHGGHGPQWAQIADTLTDTKGVPLFFNAHDGRAQQRWLITQRWIRVQDNQLRRGDRAKTETRRRAGLRKRTNTIIPAA
;
A
#
# COMPACT_ATOMS: atom_id res chain seq x y z
N MET A 1 -6.33 12.20 -0.34
CA MET A 1 -7.29 11.91 -1.43
C MET A 1 -6.86 10.61 -2.09
N SER A 2 -7.60 9.52 -1.84
CA SER A 2 -7.26 8.18 -2.33
C SER A 2 -8.19 7.84 -3.51
N THR A 3 -7.68 7.99 -4.73
CA THR A 3 -8.39 7.62 -5.94
C THR A 3 -8.29 6.10 -6.14
N VAL A 4 -9.32 5.39 -5.68
CA VAL A 4 -9.56 3.99 -6.05
C VAL A 4 -9.99 3.98 -7.51
N ILE A 5 -9.10 3.53 -8.40
CA ILE A 5 -9.39 3.35 -9.83
C ILE A 5 -10.35 2.16 -9.99
N LEU A 6 -11.62 2.46 -10.24
CA LEU A 6 -12.64 1.48 -10.59
C LEU A 6 -12.55 1.13 -12.08
N LYS A 7 -12.36 -0.16 -12.37
CA LYS A 7 -12.67 -0.73 -13.68
C LYS A 7 -14.21 -0.86 -13.79
N GLY A 8 -14.86 0.18 -14.30
CA GLY A 8 -16.27 0.18 -14.68
C GLY A 8 -16.49 1.23 -15.77
N ARG A 9 -17.24 0.90 -16.82
CA ARG A 9 -17.56 1.82 -17.91
C ARG A 9 -18.49 2.92 -17.36
N LEU A 10 -18.15 4.19 -17.65
CA LEU A 10 -18.83 5.45 -17.28
C LEU A 10 -18.56 5.97 -15.86
N ALA A 11 -17.76 7.05 -15.79
CA ALA A 11 -17.59 7.88 -14.60
C ALA A 11 -18.69 8.96 -14.57
N GLY A 12 -19.50 8.99 -13.51
CA GLY A 12 -20.50 10.03 -13.29
C GLY A 12 -21.50 9.61 -12.22
N ILE A 13 -22.05 10.56 -11.47
CA ILE A 13 -23.10 10.31 -10.48
C ILE A 13 -24.35 9.83 -11.23
N ASP A 14 -25.10 8.93 -10.63
CA ASP A 14 -26.38 8.48 -11.16
C ASP A 14 -27.46 9.56 -10.94
N PRO A 15 -28.18 10.01 -11.99
CA PRO A 15 -29.19 11.05 -11.85
C PRO A 15 -30.30 10.73 -10.84
N ALA A 16 -30.65 9.44 -10.68
CA ALA A 16 -31.65 9.03 -9.69
C ALA A 16 -31.10 9.15 -8.27
N ALA A 17 -29.83 8.84 -8.05
CA ALA A 17 -29.16 9.03 -6.77
C ALA A 17 -28.99 10.51 -6.41
N GLU A 18 -28.67 11.35 -7.39
CA GLU A 18 -28.55 12.80 -7.20
C GLU A 18 -29.90 13.45 -6.87
N THR A 19 -30.94 13.11 -7.62
CA THR A 19 -32.30 13.63 -7.40
C THR A 19 -32.84 13.21 -6.03
N TRP A 20 -32.59 11.96 -5.62
CA TRP A 20 -33.03 11.47 -4.31
C TRP A 20 -32.30 12.18 -3.16
N LEU A 21 -30.98 12.39 -3.28
CA LEU A 21 -30.20 13.08 -2.25
C LEU A 21 -30.52 14.56 -2.13
N ALA A 22 -30.98 15.20 -3.21
CA ALA A 22 -31.40 16.60 -3.19
C ALA A 22 -32.52 16.88 -2.17
N ALA A 23 -33.31 15.87 -1.82
CA ALA A 23 -34.37 15.96 -0.81
C ALA A 23 -33.88 15.64 0.63
N THR A 24 -32.58 15.43 0.84
CA THR A 24 -32.00 15.01 2.13
C THR A 24 -30.94 16.00 2.63
N SER A 25 -30.48 15.81 3.87
CA SER A 25 -29.36 16.58 4.45
C SER A 25 -28.02 16.40 3.71
N LEU A 26 -27.94 15.48 2.75
CA LEU A 26 -26.74 15.14 1.98
C LEU A 26 -26.76 15.69 0.53
N ALA A 27 -27.65 16.64 0.21
CA ALA A 27 -27.86 17.19 -1.13
C ALA A 27 -26.59 17.73 -1.84
N SER A 28 -25.52 18.07 -1.10
CA SER A 28 -24.25 18.57 -1.66
C SER A 28 -23.07 17.62 -1.44
N ASP A 29 -23.28 16.43 -0.87
CA ASP A 29 -22.21 15.46 -0.60
C ASP A 29 -21.95 14.57 -1.84
N ARG A 30 -20.89 14.93 -2.57
CA ARG A 30 -20.45 14.21 -3.77
C ARG A 30 -20.05 12.76 -3.49
N ASP A 31 -19.49 12.47 -2.33
CA ASP A 31 -19.08 11.12 -1.96
C ASP A 31 -20.30 10.26 -1.58
N ALA A 32 -21.28 10.84 -0.89
CA ALA A 32 -22.57 10.19 -0.64
C ALA A 32 -23.30 9.89 -1.96
N ALA A 33 -23.32 10.83 -2.91
CA ALA A 33 -23.90 10.64 -4.23
C ALA A 33 -23.23 9.50 -5.02
N LEU A 34 -21.89 9.39 -4.96
CA LEU A 34 -21.16 8.29 -5.59
C LEU A 34 -21.43 6.94 -4.90
N ARG A 35 -21.56 6.91 -3.57
CA ARG A 35 -21.89 5.67 -2.83
C ARG A 35 -23.31 5.21 -3.13
N LEU A 36 -24.27 6.13 -3.16
CA LEU A 36 -25.66 5.82 -3.51
C LEU A 36 -25.76 5.35 -4.97
N SER A 37 -25.06 6.00 -5.89
CA SER A 37 -24.99 5.59 -7.30
C SER A 37 -24.49 4.15 -7.47
N ARG A 38 -23.54 3.71 -6.63
CA ARG A 38 -23.05 2.32 -6.63
C ARG A 38 -24.06 1.31 -6.09
N ALA A 39 -24.99 1.74 -5.25
CA ALA A 39 -26.07 0.90 -4.75
C ALA A 39 -27.22 0.79 -5.76
N VAL A 40 -27.55 1.89 -6.44
CA VAL A 40 -28.61 1.96 -7.47
C VAL A 40 -28.25 1.16 -8.71
N ASP A 41 -27.01 1.31 -9.22
CA ASP A 41 -26.54 0.53 -10.38
C ASP A 41 -25.16 -0.10 -10.17
N PRO A 42 -25.05 -1.20 -9.41
CA PRO A 42 -23.79 -1.88 -9.14
C PRO A 42 -23.09 -2.36 -10.42
N ALA A 43 -23.83 -2.72 -11.46
CA ALA A 43 -23.30 -3.22 -12.73
C ALA A 43 -22.50 -2.15 -13.48
N ARG A 44 -22.99 -0.90 -13.50
CA ARG A 44 -22.28 0.27 -14.06
C ARG A 44 -20.91 0.48 -13.41
N TYR A 45 -20.77 0.19 -12.12
CA TYR A 45 -19.52 0.33 -11.37
C TYR A 45 -18.66 -0.94 -11.30
N GLY A 46 -18.97 -1.96 -12.10
CA GLY A 46 -18.19 -3.20 -12.16
C GLY A 46 -18.46 -4.18 -11.00
N ILE A 47 -19.57 -4.00 -10.28
CA ILE A 47 -20.00 -4.81 -9.12
C ILE A 47 -21.31 -5.56 -9.46
N GLY A 48 -21.40 -6.13 -10.67
CA GLY A 48 -22.64 -6.69 -11.23
C GLY A 48 -23.21 -7.96 -10.56
N LYS A 49 -22.59 -8.46 -9.49
CA LYS A 49 -23.10 -9.60 -8.69
C LYS A 49 -23.96 -9.18 -7.48
N ARG A 50 -24.15 -7.87 -7.27
CA ARG A 50 -24.91 -7.34 -6.13
C ARG A 50 -26.30 -6.89 -6.58
N ASP A 51 -27.26 -7.07 -5.69
CA ASP A 51 -28.63 -6.60 -5.89
C ASP A 51 -28.68 -5.07 -5.93
N ARG A 52 -29.51 -4.56 -6.84
CA ARG A 52 -29.76 -3.13 -7.03
C ARG A 52 -30.66 -2.60 -5.92
N LEU A 53 -30.34 -1.41 -5.43
CA LEU A 53 -31.23 -0.66 -4.55
C LEU A 53 -32.25 0.11 -5.40
N ASP A 54 -33.53 -0.18 -5.21
CA ASP A 54 -34.62 0.57 -5.83
C ASP A 54 -35.05 1.72 -4.92
N LEU A 55 -34.74 2.96 -5.31
CA LEU A 55 -35.04 4.16 -4.54
C LEU A 55 -36.53 4.50 -4.51
N SER A 56 -37.31 4.01 -5.49
CA SER A 56 -38.75 4.31 -5.59
C SER A 56 -39.61 3.51 -4.60
N ARG A 57 -39.01 2.47 -3.99
CA ARG A 57 -39.66 1.55 -3.06
C ARG A 57 -39.21 1.73 -1.60
N LEU A 58 -38.54 2.86 -1.31
CA LEU A 58 -38.06 3.14 0.05
C LEU A 58 -39.14 3.86 0.86
N ASP A 59 -39.60 3.21 1.92
CA ASP A 59 -40.42 3.86 2.95
C ASP A 59 -39.60 4.91 3.71
N GLN A 60 -40.27 5.77 4.50
CA GLN A 60 -39.62 6.84 5.26
C GLN A 60 -38.53 6.29 6.21
N GLU A 61 -38.80 5.18 6.89
CA GLU A 61 -37.84 4.54 7.80
C GLU A 61 -36.62 3.98 7.03
N MET A 62 -36.85 3.36 5.87
CA MET A 62 -35.78 2.83 5.02
C MET A 62 -34.94 3.96 4.41
N SER A 63 -35.56 5.08 4.08
CA SER A 63 -34.88 6.28 3.59
C SER A 63 -33.94 6.87 4.63
N GLU A 64 -34.36 6.94 5.89
CA GLU A 64 -33.48 7.36 6.98
C GLU A 64 -32.30 6.39 7.17
N ARG A 65 -32.53 5.08 7.07
CA ARG A 65 -31.47 4.06 7.15
C ARG A 65 -30.46 4.21 6.02
N VAL A 66 -30.91 4.50 4.80
CA VAL A 66 -30.04 4.81 3.66
C VAL A 66 -29.17 6.03 3.96
N VAL A 67 -29.76 7.12 4.48
CA VAL A 67 -29.00 8.32 4.88
C VAL A 67 -27.96 8.00 5.95
N ARG A 68 -28.32 7.22 6.98
CA ARG A 68 -27.38 6.81 8.05
C ARG A 68 -26.20 6.00 7.50
N LEU A 69 -26.45 5.06 6.59
CA LEU A 69 -25.38 4.27 5.94
C LEU A 69 -24.46 5.16 5.08
N LEU A 70 -25.01 6.16 4.40
CA LEU A 70 -24.23 7.11 3.61
C LEU A 70 -23.35 8.01 4.48
N ILE A 71 -23.87 8.50 5.62
CA ILE A 71 -23.10 9.25 6.63
C ILE A 71 -21.96 8.38 7.19
N ALA A 72 -22.24 7.09 7.44
CA ALA A 72 -21.23 6.10 7.87
C ALA A 72 -20.20 5.75 6.77
N GLY A 73 -20.32 6.32 5.57
CA GLY A 73 -19.42 6.09 4.44
C GLY A 73 -19.60 4.73 3.78
N GLN A 74 -20.69 4.02 4.06
CA GLN A 74 -21.02 2.71 3.51
C GLN A 74 -21.85 2.84 2.23
N VAL A 75 -21.89 1.75 1.43
CA VAL A 75 -22.75 1.67 0.25
C VAL A 75 -24.08 1.03 0.68
N PRO A 76 -25.22 1.71 0.52
CA PRO A 76 -26.51 1.27 1.05
C PRO A 76 -27.14 0.16 0.19
N THR A 77 -26.50 -1.01 0.12
CA THR A 77 -27.05 -2.17 -0.59
C THR A 77 -28.22 -2.79 0.19
N PRO A 78 -29.15 -3.51 -0.45
CA PRO A 78 -30.24 -4.23 0.24
C PRO A 78 -29.75 -5.12 1.40
N ALA A 79 -28.63 -5.84 1.21
CA ALA A 79 -28.01 -6.64 2.26
C ALA A 79 -27.48 -5.80 3.45
N ALA A 80 -26.98 -4.59 3.19
CA ALA A 80 -26.53 -3.67 4.23
C ALA A 80 -27.70 -3.04 5.00
N LEU A 81 -28.83 -2.79 4.31
CA LEU A 81 -30.06 -2.32 4.95
C LEU A 81 -30.68 -3.41 5.84
N GLY A 82 -30.68 -4.68 5.40
CA GLY A 82 -31.08 -5.80 6.24
C GLY A 82 -30.13 -6.07 7.42
N ALA A 83 -28.82 -5.85 7.25
CA ALA A 83 -27.88 -5.96 8.36
C ALA A 83 -28.03 -4.82 9.39
N ALA A 84 -28.43 -3.61 8.94
CA ALA A 84 -28.73 -2.48 9.81
C ALA A 84 -30.01 -2.68 10.64
N GLU A 85 -30.89 -3.59 10.23
CA GLU A 85 -32.11 -3.97 10.95
C GLU A 85 -31.81 -4.91 12.14
N ILE A 86 -30.78 -5.74 12.02
CA ILE A 86 -30.37 -6.73 13.03
C ILE A 86 -29.40 -6.12 14.05
N CYS A 87 -28.64 -5.11 13.66
CA CYS A 87 -27.69 -4.41 14.51
C CYS A 87 -28.04 -2.92 14.57
N GLN A 88 -28.68 -2.47 15.66
CA GLN A 88 -28.76 -1.04 15.95
C GLN A 88 -27.33 -0.49 16.10
N PRO A 89 -26.90 0.50 15.29
CA PRO A 89 -25.56 1.03 15.39
C PRO A 89 -25.45 1.89 16.64
N THR A 90 -24.60 1.45 17.56
CA THR A 90 -24.24 2.16 18.78
C THR A 90 -23.65 3.53 18.43
N MET A 91 -24.35 4.62 18.75
CA MET A 91 -23.93 6.01 18.49
C MET A 91 -22.60 6.42 19.16
N ALA A 92 -21.99 5.57 19.97
CA ALA A 92 -20.68 5.80 20.59
C ALA A 92 -19.49 5.58 19.65
N ILE A 93 -19.67 4.90 18.50
CA ILE A 93 -18.58 4.53 17.58
C ILE A 93 -18.11 5.74 16.74
N ASP A 94 -18.98 6.73 16.47
CA ASP A 94 -18.65 7.83 15.56
C ASP A 94 -17.72 8.88 16.20
N ALA A 95 -17.87 9.18 17.49
CA ALA A 95 -16.99 10.11 18.19
C ALA A 95 -15.57 9.52 18.41
N THR A 96 -15.48 8.25 18.84
CA THR A 96 -14.19 7.57 18.97
C THR A 96 -13.51 7.36 17.63
N CYS A 97 -14.25 6.98 16.58
CA CYS A 97 -13.67 6.78 15.24
C CYS A 97 -13.18 8.09 14.61
N THR A 98 -13.86 9.21 14.85
CA THR A 98 -13.39 10.53 14.40
C THR A 98 -12.17 11.01 15.18
N LEU A 99 -12.14 10.82 16.51
CA LEU A 99 -10.97 11.10 17.34
C LEU A 99 -9.76 10.27 16.92
N HIS A 100 -9.89 8.95 16.77
CA HIS A 100 -8.81 8.08 16.30
C HIS A 100 -8.29 8.47 14.90
N ARG A 101 -9.17 8.93 14.00
CA ARG A 101 -8.74 9.44 12.69
C ARG A 101 -7.97 10.76 12.80
N ALA A 102 -8.36 11.66 13.69
CA ALA A 102 -7.66 12.92 13.92
C ALA A 102 -6.28 12.66 14.54
N GLU A 103 -6.23 11.82 15.56
CA GLU A 103 -5.02 11.36 16.23
C GLU A 103 -4.07 10.66 15.24
N SER A 104 -4.56 9.70 14.45
CA SER A 104 -3.77 9.03 13.41
C SER A 104 -3.17 10.00 12.40
N LYS A 105 -3.89 11.07 12.04
CA LYS A 105 -3.36 12.12 11.14
C LYS A 105 -2.28 12.96 11.82
N GLN A 106 -2.42 13.25 13.10
CA GLN A 106 -1.39 13.94 13.89
C GLN A 106 -0.12 13.09 13.98
N LEU A 107 -0.25 11.82 14.37
CA LEU A 107 0.87 10.86 14.40
C LEU A 107 1.54 10.75 13.04
N GLN A 108 0.76 10.67 11.96
CA GLN A 108 1.31 10.64 10.59
C GLN A 108 2.10 11.91 10.24
N ARG A 109 1.69 13.09 10.74
CA ARG A 109 2.43 14.35 10.52
C ARG A 109 3.75 14.35 11.29
N LEU A 110 3.74 13.90 12.55
CA LEU A 110 4.94 13.79 13.37
C LEU A 110 5.96 12.83 12.75
N VAL A 111 5.53 11.60 12.43
CA VAL A 111 6.38 10.62 11.75
C VAL A 111 6.90 11.17 10.43
N ARG A 112 6.09 11.92 9.67
CA ARG A 112 6.55 12.49 8.40
C ARG A 112 7.61 13.58 8.58
N ALA A 113 7.52 14.37 9.65
CA ALA A 113 8.45 15.45 9.91
C ALA A 113 9.87 14.93 10.20
N ASP A 114 9.97 13.77 10.86
CA ASP A 114 11.24 13.19 11.29
C ASP A 114 11.39 11.71 10.88
N ALA A 115 10.90 11.39 9.68
CA ALA A 115 10.83 10.02 9.19
C ALA A 115 12.21 9.38 8.94
N ASP A 116 13.23 10.21 8.76
CA ASP A 116 14.58 9.76 8.44
C ASP A 116 15.36 9.37 9.69
N THR A 117 15.26 10.13 10.78
CA THR A 117 15.86 9.78 12.07
C THR A 117 15.22 8.51 12.62
N LEU A 118 13.89 8.50 12.76
CA LEU A 118 13.15 7.30 13.20
C LEU A 118 13.41 6.10 12.27
N GLY A 119 13.44 6.35 10.96
CA GLY A 119 13.67 5.32 9.98
C GLY A 119 15.04 4.66 10.09
N ASP A 120 16.08 5.44 10.36
CA ASP A 120 17.45 4.93 10.53
C ASP A 120 17.59 4.14 11.83
N GLU A 121 17.10 4.68 12.95
CA GLU A 121 17.14 4.01 14.26
C GLU A 121 16.42 2.67 14.25
N LEU A 122 15.17 2.64 13.77
CA LEU A 122 14.40 1.39 13.73
C LEU A 122 15.01 0.40 12.74
N ALA A 123 15.53 0.86 11.60
CA ALA A 123 16.20 -0.03 10.65
C ALA A 123 17.51 -0.60 11.21
N CYS A 124 18.28 0.18 11.99
CA CYS A 124 19.49 -0.30 12.66
C CYS A 124 19.15 -1.43 13.63
N MET A 125 18.20 -1.20 14.53
CA MET A 125 17.74 -2.22 15.49
C MET A 125 17.19 -3.46 14.79
N ILE A 126 16.40 -3.31 13.71
CA ILE A 126 15.94 -4.45 12.91
C ILE A 126 17.12 -5.22 12.30
N GLY A 127 18.12 -4.51 11.80
CA GLY A 127 19.35 -5.09 11.26
C GLY A 127 20.13 -5.90 12.30
N GLU A 128 20.30 -5.34 13.49
CA GLU A 128 20.93 -5.99 14.64
C GLU A 128 20.15 -7.23 15.10
N HIS A 129 18.81 -7.13 15.18
CA HIS A 129 17.96 -8.25 15.54
C HIS A 129 18.13 -9.43 14.57
N TRP A 130 18.18 -9.15 13.26
CA TRP A 130 18.47 -10.16 12.25
C TRP A 130 19.87 -10.75 12.39
N ALA A 131 20.88 -9.94 12.70
CA ALA A 131 22.24 -10.42 12.90
C ALA A 131 22.35 -11.35 14.12
N ALA A 132 21.59 -11.06 15.17
CA ALA A 132 21.59 -11.85 16.41
C ALA A 132 20.75 -13.13 16.33
N HIS A 133 19.61 -13.13 15.64
CA HIS A 133 18.62 -14.22 15.71
C HIS A 133 18.37 -14.97 14.39
N ASP A 134 18.93 -14.50 13.28
CA ASP A 134 18.65 -14.98 11.91
C ASP A 134 17.15 -15.07 11.54
N ILE A 135 16.34 -14.26 12.22
CA ILE A 135 14.91 -14.09 11.98
C ILE A 135 14.55 -12.61 12.20
N GLY A 136 13.51 -12.12 11.52
CA GLY A 136 13.07 -10.75 11.67
C GLY A 136 12.24 -10.54 12.93
N PRO A 137 12.24 -9.33 13.51
CA PRO A 137 11.35 -9.01 14.60
C PRO A 137 9.89 -8.93 14.11
N THR A 138 8.97 -9.01 15.05
CA THR A 138 7.56 -8.66 14.86
C THR A 138 7.37 -7.14 14.95
N TRP A 139 6.24 -6.67 14.46
CA TRP A 139 5.88 -5.25 14.53
C TRP A 139 5.72 -4.78 15.98
N GLN A 140 5.22 -5.66 16.86
CA GLN A 140 5.08 -5.36 18.28
C GLN A 140 6.44 -5.32 18.98
N GLU A 141 7.37 -6.23 18.67
CA GLU A 141 8.73 -6.18 19.23
C GLU A 141 9.44 -4.89 18.86
N VAL A 142 9.28 -4.43 17.61
CA VAL A 142 9.85 -3.14 17.20
C VAL A 142 9.16 -1.95 17.87
N TRP A 143 7.83 -1.99 18.01
CA TRP A 143 7.07 -0.90 18.63
C TRP A 143 7.42 -0.70 20.11
N HIS A 144 7.69 -1.78 20.84
CA HIS A 144 8.09 -1.73 22.25
C HIS A 144 9.62 -1.74 22.44
N SER A 145 10.38 -1.51 21.37
CA SER A 145 11.82 -1.36 21.48
C SER A 145 12.16 -0.02 22.14
N GLU A 146 13.29 0.02 22.84
CA GLU A 146 13.78 1.23 23.51
C GLU A 146 13.90 2.41 22.55
N ALA A 147 14.46 2.20 21.36
CA ALA A 147 14.57 3.23 20.33
C ALA A 147 13.21 3.82 19.91
N CYS A 148 12.19 2.96 19.72
CA CYS A 148 10.86 3.42 19.35
C CYS A 148 10.18 4.20 20.49
N ILE A 149 10.33 3.72 21.72
CA ILE A 149 9.80 4.38 22.92
C ILE A 149 10.44 5.76 23.09
N GLN A 150 11.78 5.84 23.04
CA GLN A 150 12.51 7.09 23.21
C GLN A 150 12.15 8.12 22.13
N TRP A 151 12.03 7.69 20.88
CA TRP A 151 11.63 8.60 19.81
C TRP A 151 10.21 9.15 20.02
N TRP A 152 9.25 8.30 20.41
CA TRP A 152 7.89 8.74 20.67
C TRP A 152 7.76 9.61 21.92
N ASP A 153 8.49 9.28 22.98
CA ASP A 153 8.60 10.11 24.17
C ASP A 153 9.13 11.51 23.84
N HIS A 154 10.16 11.60 22.99
CA HIS A 154 10.65 12.88 22.51
C HIS A 154 9.64 13.64 21.62
N ALA A 155 8.93 12.93 20.74
CA ALA A 155 8.03 13.52 19.75
C ALA A 155 6.67 13.97 20.33
N CYS A 156 6.11 13.24 21.30
CA CYS A 156 4.80 13.54 21.88
C CYS A 156 4.66 13.26 23.39
N GLY A 157 5.74 12.92 24.11
CA GLY A 157 5.75 12.75 25.57
C GLY A 157 5.25 11.39 26.07
N GLU A 158 4.74 10.53 25.19
CA GLU A 158 4.37 9.15 25.50
C GLU A 158 4.31 8.30 24.23
N LEU A 159 4.47 6.97 24.38
CA LEU A 159 4.27 6.03 23.28
C LEU A 159 2.77 5.88 22.98
N PRO A 160 2.30 6.20 21.75
CA PRO A 160 0.91 5.98 21.39
C PRO A 160 0.50 4.51 21.46
N GLU A 161 -0.79 4.24 21.63
CA GLU A 161 -1.30 2.87 21.58
C GLU A 161 -0.93 2.22 20.22
N PHE A 162 -0.41 0.99 20.26
CA PHE A 162 0.03 0.24 19.09
C PHE A 162 -1.01 0.26 17.96
N ARG A 163 -2.30 0.08 18.28
CA ARG A 163 -3.39 0.02 17.30
C ARG A 163 -3.56 1.31 16.50
N ILE A 164 -3.16 2.44 17.07
CA ILE A 164 -3.32 3.78 16.50
C ILE A 164 -2.01 4.22 15.83
N GLY A 165 -0.88 4.06 16.53
CA GLY A 165 0.42 4.58 16.10
C GLY A 165 1.20 3.67 15.15
N ALA A 166 1.07 2.35 15.25
CA ALA A 166 1.94 1.45 14.51
C ALA A 166 1.74 1.55 12.99
N ASN A 167 0.49 1.53 12.54
CA ASN A 167 0.16 1.58 11.11
C ASN A 167 0.70 2.84 10.41
N PRO A 168 0.37 4.08 10.82
CA PRO A 168 0.89 5.28 10.16
C PRO A 168 2.41 5.35 10.19
N THR A 169 3.05 4.84 11.25
CA THR A 169 4.50 4.80 11.39
C THR A 169 5.16 3.87 10.38
N PHE A 170 4.88 2.59 10.50
CA PHE A 170 5.58 1.58 9.72
C PHE A 170 5.19 1.62 8.23
N VAL A 171 3.95 1.98 7.88
CA VAL A 171 3.58 2.18 6.47
C VAL A 171 4.35 3.35 5.86
N MET A 172 4.57 4.43 6.62
CA MET A 172 5.40 5.55 6.17
C MET A 172 6.84 5.10 5.94
N LEU A 173 7.44 4.42 6.91
CA LEU A 173 8.82 3.95 6.84
C LEU A 173 9.04 2.92 5.72
N GLU A 174 8.08 2.00 5.51
CA GLU A 174 8.11 1.07 4.38
C GLU A 174 8.02 1.80 3.03
N ARG A 175 7.15 2.81 2.94
CA ARG A 175 7.02 3.63 1.72
C ARG A 175 8.30 4.41 1.39
N LEU A 176 8.97 4.94 2.42
CA LEU A 176 10.26 5.62 2.28
C LEU A 176 11.42 4.65 2.04
N GLY A 177 11.19 3.35 2.23
CA GLY A 177 12.17 2.30 2.01
C GLY A 177 13.16 2.12 3.15
N TRP A 178 12.87 2.63 4.36
CA TRP A 178 13.66 2.39 5.56
C TRP A 178 13.55 0.94 6.04
N ILE A 179 12.34 0.39 5.97
CA ILE A 179 12.02 -0.99 6.35
C ILE A 179 11.26 -1.69 5.23
N ALA A 180 11.10 -3.00 5.36
CA ALA A 180 10.27 -3.79 4.47
C ALA A 180 9.68 -5.00 5.18
N SER A 181 8.48 -5.39 4.78
CA SER A 181 7.76 -6.53 5.36
C SER A 181 7.01 -7.33 4.29
N ASN A 182 6.47 -8.49 4.68
CA ASN A 182 5.42 -9.14 3.93
C ASN A 182 4.41 -9.84 4.86
N ARG A 183 3.53 -10.67 4.31
CA ARG A 183 2.47 -11.35 5.08
C ARG A 183 2.95 -12.52 5.93
N SER A 184 4.20 -12.96 5.76
CA SER A 184 4.78 -13.99 6.62
C SER A 184 5.08 -13.41 8.00
N SER A 185 4.90 -14.22 9.03
CA SER A 185 5.35 -13.88 10.38
C SER A 185 6.83 -13.53 10.38
N ARG A 186 7.21 -12.56 11.21
CA ARG A 186 8.63 -12.20 11.43
C ARG A 186 9.41 -11.89 10.14
N SER A 187 8.73 -11.28 9.17
CA SER A 187 9.29 -10.90 7.87
C SER A 187 9.86 -9.48 7.83
N LEU A 188 9.73 -8.73 8.93
CA LEU A 188 10.22 -7.36 9.00
C LEU A 188 11.74 -7.34 8.86
N CYS A 189 12.25 -6.52 7.95
CA CYS A 189 13.67 -6.40 7.65
C CYS A 189 14.02 -4.96 7.25
N THR A 190 15.31 -4.68 7.15
CA THR A 190 15.83 -3.41 6.62
C THR A 190 15.40 -3.23 5.17
N GLY A 191 15.06 -2.00 4.81
CA GLY A 191 14.70 -1.61 3.45
C GLY A 191 15.89 -1.05 2.66
N ARG A 192 15.66 -0.73 1.38
CA ARG A 192 16.71 -0.19 0.49
C ARG A 192 17.38 1.07 1.05
N ARG A 193 16.60 2.02 1.57
CA ARG A 193 17.10 3.32 2.00
C ARG A 193 18.14 3.19 3.10
N PHE A 194 17.92 2.25 4.04
CA PHE A 194 18.90 1.90 5.05
C PHE A 194 20.24 1.50 4.41
N HIS A 195 20.24 0.59 3.44
CA HIS A 195 21.48 0.15 2.80
C HIS A 195 22.16 1.24 1.97
N THR A 196 21.40 2.16 1.38
CA THR A 196 21.96 3.18 0.48
C THR A 196 22.33 4.50 1.17
N ARG A 197 22.02 4.68 2.45
CA ARG A 197 22.18 5.97 3.16
C ARG A 197 23.60 6.53 3.13
N PHE A 198 24.61 5.66 3.07
CA PHE A 198 26.02 6.06 3.02
C PHE A 198 26.56 6.29 1.60
N PHE A 199 25.85 5.84 0.56
CA PHE A 199 26.36 5.89 -0.82
C PHE A 199 25.94 7.16 -1.58
N ARG A 200 25.04 7.99 -1.02
CA ARG A 200 24.56 9.25 -1.62
C ARG A 200 24.22 9.06 -3.11
N ASP A 201 24.82 9.87 -3.99
CA ASP A 201 24.55 9.89 -5.43
C ASP A 201 25.31 8.82 -6.24
N HIS A 202 26.10 7.96 -5.58
CA HIS A 202 26.82 6.87 -6.26
C HIS A 202 25.89 5.71 -6.65
N VAL A 203 24.67 5.68 -6.10
CA VAL A 203 23.65 4.69 -6.41
C VAL A 203 22.31 5.35 -6.73
N SER A 204 21.49 4.69 -7.54
CA SER A 204 20.23 5.23 -8.01
C SER A 204 19.28 5.52 -6.84
N GLY A 205 18.84 6.78 -6.77
CA GLY A 205 17.78 7.26 -5.89
C GLY A 205 16.35 6.94 -6.38
N ALA A 206 16.20 6.10 -7.40
CA ALA A 206 14.87 5.69 -7.86
C ALA A 206 14.13 4.89 -6.78
N SER A 207 12.79 4.92 -6.84
CA SER A 207 11.95 4.29 -5.81
C SER A 207 12.28 2.80 -5.59
N PRO A 208 12.16 2.27 -4.36
CA PRO A 208 12.43 0.86 -4.07
C PRO A 208 11.68 -0.11 -5.01
N ALA A 209 10.45 0.24 -5.41
CA ALA A 209 9.67 -0.55 -6.35
C ALA A 209 10.26 -0.54 -7.78
N THR A 210 10.78 0.60 -8.24
CA THR A 210 11.46 0.70 -9.54
C THR A 210 12.70 -0.18 -9.56
N ILE A 211 13.53 -0.09 -8.53
CA ILE A 211 14.77 -0.86 -8.42
C ILE A 211 14.49 -2.36 -8.40
N GLY A 212 13.57 -2.80 -7.53
CA GLY A 212 13.19 -4.20 -7.45
C GLY A 212 12.67 -4.74 -8.79
N TYR A 213 11.93 -3.92 -9.55
CA TYR A 213 11.51 -4.27 -10.90
C TYR A 213 12.67 -4.36 -11.90
N LEU A 214 13.58 -3.39 -11.93
CA LEU A 214 14.74 -3.37 -12.83
C LEU A 214 15.63 -4.60 -12.61
N LEU A 215 15.97 -4.88 -11.35
CA LEU A 215 16.72 -6.08 -10.98
C LEU A 215 16.02 -7.35 -11.42
N ALA A 216 14.74 -7.51 -11.08
CA ALA A 216 14.01 -8.72 -11.42
C ALA A 216 13.84 -8.89 -12.95
N ARG A 217 13.75 -7.78 -13.69
CA ARG A 217 13.79 -7.80 -15.16
C ARG A 217 15.15 -8.31 -15.65
N GLN A 218 16.25 -7.79 -15.12
CA GLN A 218 17.60 -8.23 -15.48
C GLN A 218 17.83 -9.71 -15.20
N VAL A 219 17.41 -10.19 -14.01
CA VAL A 219 17.43 -11.63 -13.67
C VAL A 219 16.64 -12.45 -14.71
N GLY A 220 15.49 -11.95 -15.16
CA GLY A 220 14.71 -12.62 -16.22
C GLY A 220 15.40 -12.67 -17.57
N ILE A 221 16.01 -11.55 -17.99
CA ILE A 221 16.73 -11.42 -19.26
C ILE A 221 17.96 -12.33 -19.25
N HIS A 222 18.79 -12.23 -18.22
CA HIS A 222 19.99 -13.05 -18.07
C HIS A 222 19.67 -14.54 -18.12
N ARG A 223 18.66 -15.00 -17.37
CA ARG A 223 18.26 -16.41 -17.38
C ARG A 223 17.79 -16.88 -18.76
N ARG A 224 17.16 -16.01 -19.55
CA ARG A 224 16.75 -16.35 -20.92
C ARG A 224 17.96 -16.48 -21.85
N LEU A 225 18.96 -15.61 -21.70
CA LEU A 225 20.15 -15.59 -22.56
C LEU A 225 21.18 -16.67 -22.18
N HIS A 226 21.25 -17.08 -20.91
CA HIS A 226 22.28 -17.97 -20.38
C HIS A 226 21.73 -19.33 -19.92
N GLY A 227 20.83 -19.93 -20.71
CA GLY A 227 20.40 -21.32 -20.51
C GLY A 227 19.72 -21.60 -19.16
N GLY A 228 19.03 -20.61 -18.59
CA GLY A 228 18.31 -20.75 -17.33
C GLY A 228 19.08 -20.37 -16.06
N HIS A 229 20.39 -20.09 -16.16
CA HIS A 229 21.24 -19.72 -15.02
C HIS A 229 20.99 -18.28 -14.55
N GLY A 230 20.79 -18.11 -13.24
CA GLY A 230 20.66 -16.80 -12.61
C GLY A 230 21.97 -16.00 -12.67
N PRO A 231 21.92 -14.66 -12.81
CA PRO A 231 23.11 -13.83 -12.73
C PRO A 231 23.70 -13.86 -11.32
N GLN A 232 25.02 -13.64 -11.23
CA GLN A 232 25.70 -13.40 -9.97
C GLN A 232 25.59 -11.93 -9.54
N TRP A 233 25.78 -11.65 -8.25
CA TRP A 233 25.71 -10.29 -7.72
C TRP A 233 26.78 -9.35 -8.30
N ALA A 234 27.98 -9.84 -8.59
CA ALA A 234 29.02 -9.07 -9.27
C ALA A 234 28.55 -8.57 -10.64
N GLN A 235 28.05 -9.48 -11.48
CA GLN A 235 27.50 -9.15 -12.80
C GLN A 235 26.33 -8.15 -12.71
N ILE A 236 25.47 -8.29 -11.70
CA ILE A 236 24.36 -7.35 -11.47
C ILE A 236 24.91 -5.96 -11.14
N ALA A 237 25.85 -5.87 -10.20
CA ALA A 237 26.40 -4.58 -9.77
C ALA A 237 27.13 -3.86 -10.92
N ASP A 238 27.85 -4.61 -11.76
CA ASP A 238 28.63 -4.03 -12.87
C ASP A 238 27.76 -3.53 -14.02
N THR A 239 26.61 -4.17 -14.27
CA THR A 239 25.83 -3.94 -15.50
C THR A 239 24.52 -3.19 -15.29
N LEU A 240 23.98 -3.21 -14.07
CA LEU A 240 22.61 -2.76 -13.84
C LEU A 240 22.57 -1.29 -13.43
N THR A 241 22.07 -0.46 -14.34
CA THR A 241 21.83 0.97 -14.10
C THR A 241 20.35 1.34 -14.20
N ASP A 242 19.99 2.49 -13.65
CA ASP A 242 18.67 3.07 -13.84
C ASP A 242 18.55 3.74 -15.23
N THR A 243 17.42 4.41 -15.48
CA THR A 243 17.19 5.10 -16.76
C THR A 243 18.11 6.28 -17.01
N LYS A 244 18.82 6.77 -15.99
CA LYS A 244 19.80 7.86 -16.08
C LYS A 244 21.24 7.33 -16.15
N GLY A 245 21.43 6.01 -16.18
CA GLY A 245 22.76 5.39 -16.18
C GLY A 245 23.40 5.31 -14.79
N VAL A 246 22.68 5.60 -13.71
CA VAL A 246 23.21 5.52 -12.34
C VAL A 246 23.17 4.06 -11.86
N PRO A 247 24.26 3.51 -11.29
CA PRO A 247 24.29 2.14 -10.78
C PRO A 247 23.19 1.85 -9.76
N LEU A 248 22.62 0.64 -9.80
CA LEU A 248 21.57 0.24 -8.86
C LEU A 248 22.10 -0.12 -7.48
N PHE A 249 23.32 -0.65 -7.44
CA PHE A 249 24.05 -1.12 -6.28
C PHE A 249 25.47 -0.59 -6.36
N PHE A 250 26.08 -0.33 -5.22
CA PHE A 250 27.46 0.17 -5.18
C PHE A 250 28.46 -0.91 -5.62
N ASN A 251 28.24 -2.16 -5.17
CA ASN A 251 29.03 -3.33 -5.54
C ASN A 251 28.23 -4.63 -5.27
N ALA A 252 28.87 -5.78 -5.47
CA ALA A 252 28.27 -7.08 -5.23
C ALA A 252 27.87 -7.31 -3.75
N HIS A 253 28.64 -6.77 -2.80
CA HIS A 253 28.37 -6.91 -1.37
C HIS A 253 27.13 -6.11 -0.96
N ASP A 254 26.99 -4.87 -1.45
CA ASP A 254 25.78 -4.06 -1.28
C ASP A 254 24.55 -4.75 -1.88
N GLY A 255 24.65 -5.27 -3.10
CA GLY A 255 23.58 -6.05 -3.73
C GLY A 255 23.17 -7.26 -2.88
N ARG A 256 24.15 -8.00 -2.34
CA ARG A 256 23.90 -9.14 -1.45
C ARG A 256 23.28 -8.72 -0.12
N ALA A 257 23.71 -7.61 0.48
CA ALA A 257 23.13 -7.07 1.71
C ALA A 257 21.65 -6.69 1.52
N GLN A 258 21.32 -6.13 0.36
CA GLN A 258 19.95 -5.79 -0.05
C GLN A 258 19.09 -7.01 -0.47
N GLN A 259 19.67 -8.22 -0.54
CA GLN A 259 18.96 -9.42 -1.00
C GLN A 259 17.73 -9.74 -0.15
N ARG A 260 17.83 -9.59 1.18
CA ARG A 260 16.72 -9.90 2.10
C ARG A 260 15.51 -9.03 1.81
N TRP A 261 15.69 -7.71 1.69
CA TRP A 261 14.66 -6.78 1.27
C TRP A 261 13.98 -7.20 -0.05
N LEU A 262 14.77 -7.54 -1.06
CA LEU A 262 14.28 -7.92 -2.38
C LEU A 262 13.47 -9.23 -2.37
N ILE A 263 13.86 -10.18 -1.54
CA ILE A 263 13.12 -11.43 -1.29
C ILE A 263 11.82 -11.13 -0.53
N THR A 264 11.91 -10.38 0.57
CA THR A 264 10.76 -10.01 1.41
C THR A 264 9.68 -9.33 0.58
N GLN A 265 10.06 -8.37 -0.27
CA GLN A 265 9.15 -7.66 -1.18
C GLN A 265 8.79 -8.46 -2.43
N ARG A 266 9.27 -9.71 -2.55
CA ARG A 266 8.97 -10.69 -3.62
C ARG A 266 9.38 -10.25 -5.02
N TRP A 267 10.39 -9.39 -5.13
CA TRP A 267 10.99 -9.01 -6.40
C TRP A 267 11.84 -10.15 -6.97
N ILE A 268 12.61 -10.79 -6.09
CA ILE A 268 13.44 -11.96 -6.40
C ILE A 268 13.11 -13.11 -5.43
N ARG A 269 13.65 -14.28 -5.73
CA ARG A 269 13.76 -15.42 -4.82
C ARG A 269 15.08 -16.13 -5.10
N VAL A 270 15.64 -16.81 -4.10
CA VAL A 270 16.83 -17.66 -4.27
C VAL A 270 16.35 -19.09 -4.34
N GLN A 271 16.78 -19.83 -5.36
CA GLN A 271 16.47 -21.24 -5.55
C GLN A 271 17.72 -21.93 -6.08
N ASP A 272 18.17 -22.99 -5.44
CA ASP A 272 19.41 -23.72 -5.79
C ASP A 272 20.63 -22.78 -5.83
N ASN A 273 20.71 -21.87 -4.85
CA ASN A 273 21.71 -20.80 -4.78
C ASN A 273 21.72 -19.82 -5.98
N GLN A 274 20.67 -19.81 -6.81
CA GLN A 274 20.55 -18.93 -7.96
C GLN A 274 19.43 -17.89 -7.80
N LEU A 275 19.69 -16.67 -8.29
CA LEU A 275 18.69 -15.61 -8.33
C LEU A 275 17.61 -15.92 -9.38
N ARG A 276 16.36 -15.86 -8.94
CA ARG A 276 15.18 -16.02 -9.80
C ARG A 276 14.20 -14.90 -9.56
N ARG A 277 13.31 -14.71 -10.54
CA ARG A 277 12.22 -13.73 -10.44
C ARG A 277 11.20 -14.16 -9.39
N GLY A 278 10.89 -13.25 -8.48
CA GLY A 278 9.80 -13.40 -7.53
C GLY A 278 8.43 -13.10 -8.14
N ASP A 279 7.37 -13.37 -7.38
CA ASP A 279 5.99 -13.29 -7.88
C ASP A 279 5.53 -11.85 -8.11
N ARG A 280 5.98 -10.90 -7.28
CA ARG A 280 5.69 -9.48 -7.50
C ARG A 280 6.24 -9.02 -8.84
N ALA A 281 7.46 -9.44 -9.19
CA ALA A 281 8.05 -9.11 -10.47
C ALA A 281 7.24 -9.69 -11.64
N LYS A 282 6.76 -10.94 -11.54
CA LYS A 282 5.92 -11.55 -12.59
C LYS A 282 4.63 -10.78 -12.79
N THR A 283 3.95 -10.42 -11.70
CA THR A 283 2.73 -9.61 -11.72
C THR A 283 2.96 -8.23 -12.33
N GLU A 284 4.04 -7.55 -11.94
CA GLU A 284 4.37 -6.23 -12.46
C GLU A 284 4.70 -6.25 -13.96
N THR A 285 5.40 -7.28 -14.45
CA THR A 285 5.60 -7.45 -15.90
C THR A 285 4.29 -7.66 -16.64
N ARG A 286 3.37 -8.49 -16.13
CA ARG A 286 2.05 -8.69 -16.73
C ARG A 286 1.25 -7.39 -16.77
N ARG A 287 1.27 -6.62 -15.67
CA ARG A 287 0.62 -5.31 -15.57
C ARG A 287 1.14 -4.34 -16.65
N ARG A 288 2.47 -4.19 -16.76
CA ARG A 288 3.11 -3.31 -17.76
C ARG A 288 2.85 -3.76 -19.20
N ALA A 289 2.87 -5.06 -19.48
CA ALA A 289 2.53 -5.58 -20.79
C ALA A 289 1.06 -5.28 -21.16
N GLY A 290 0.14 -5.41 -20.19
CA GLY A 290 -1.27 -5.06 -20.36
C GLY A 290 -1.49 -3.56 -20.62
N LEU A 291 -0.72 -2.67 -19.98
CA LEU A 291 -0.78 -1.23 -20.23
C LEU A 291 -0.31 -0.90 -21.65
N ARG A 292 0.81 -1.46 -22.12
CA ARG A 292 1.32 -1.23 -23.49
C ARG A 292 0.31 -1.64 -24.56
N LYS A 293 -0.32 -2.81 -24.40
CA LYS A 293 -1.35 -3.27 -25.35
C LYS A 293 -2.51 -2.28 -25.44
N ARG A 294 -2.96 -1.72 -24.32
CA ARG A 294 -4.05 -0.72 -24.29
C ARG A 294 -3.65 0.60 -24.94
N THR A 295 -2.43 1.08 -24.69
CA THR A 295 -1.93 2.31 -25.33
C THR A 295 -1.87 2.16 -26.85
N ASN A 296 -1.43 1.01 -27.36
CA ASN A 296 -1.42 0.73 -28.81
C ASN A 296 -2.81 0.51 -29.42
N THR A 297 -3.85 0.24 -28.62
CA THR A 297 -5.24 0.14 -29.12
C THR A 297 -5.93 1.51 -29.19
N ILE A 298 -5.47 2.49 -28.43
CA ILE A 298 -6.09 3.83 -28.36
C ILE A 298 -5.48 4.78 -29.40
N ILE A 299 -4.23 4.55 -29.82
CA ILE A 299 -3.58 5.29 -30.90
C ILE A 299 -3.41 4.32 -32.08
N PRO A 300 -4.34 4.30 -33.06
CA PRO A 300 -4.09 3.54 -34.27
C PRO A 300 -2.85 4.13 -34.96
N ALA A 301 -1.98 3.26 -35.46
CA ALA A 301 -0.84 3.66 -36.28
C ALA A 301 -1.36 4.47 -37.48
N ALA A 302 -0.91 5.72 -37.58
CA ALA A 302 -1.05 6.53 -38.77
C ALA A 302 -0.04 6.07 -39.84
#